data_AF-A0A7L2VNW1-F1
#
_entry.id   AF-A0A7L2VNW1-F1
#
_cell.length_a   1.000
_cell.length_b   1.000
_cell.length_c   1.000
_cell.angle_alpha   90.00
_cell.angle_beta   90.00
_cell.angle_gamma   90.00
#
_symmetry.space_group_name_H-M   'P 1'
#
loop_
_entity.id
_entity.type
_entity.pdbx_description
1 polymer ?
#
loop_
_entity_poly.entity_id
_entity_poly.type
_entity_poly.pdbx_seq_one_letter_code
_entity_poly.pdbx_strand_id
1 'polypeptide(L)' 'VWQESVKRKAKVKFSPENGIWGVLCWAGEFVALKSPPTPLSPVPRRIWVCLDYPQELVTFINADSGVEIF' A
#
# COMPACT_ATOMS: atom_id res chain seq x y z
N VAL A 1 -13.40 13.01 -9.27
CA VAL A 1 -12.62 12.69 -10.49
C VAL A 1 -12.06 11.29 -10.28
N TRP A 2 -12.55 10.29 -10.99
CA TRP A 2 -11.97 8.95 -10.92
C TRP A 2 -10.66 8.97 -11.69
N GLN A 3 -9.54 8.59 -11.07
CA GLN A 3 -8.29 8.40 -11.81
C GLN A 3 -8.30 7.01 -12.46
N GLU A 4 -9.16 6.85 -13.48
CA GLU A 4 -9.31 5.60 -14.25
C GLU A 4 -8.05 5.23 -15.06
N SER A 5 -7.10 6.17 -15.19
CA SER A 5 -5.93 6.04 -16.05
C SER A 5 -4.61 6.12 -15.28
N VAL A 6 -4.39 5.22 -14.32
CA VAL A 6 -3.00 4.83 -14.05
C VAL A 6 -2.42 4.33 -15.37
N LYS A 7 -1.34 4.96 -15.85
CA LYS A 7 -0.69 4.57 -17.11
C LYS A 7 -0.19 3.12 -17.00
N ARG A 8 -0.99 2.16 -17.46
CA ARG A 8 -0.73 0.72 -17.37
C ARG A 8 0.53 0.25 -18.12
N LYS A 9 1.06 1.06 -19.05
CA LYS A 9 2.20 0.72 -19.94
C LYS A 9 3.47 1.56 -19.71
N ALA A 10 3.57 2.32 -18.62
CA ALA A 10 4.79 3.07 -18.29
C ALA A 10 5.50 2.45 -17.08
N LYS A 11 6.82 2.66 -16.96
CA LYS A 11 7.52 2.44 -15.69
C LYS A 11 6.97 3.49 -14.70
N VAL A 12 6.07 3.09 -13.82
CA VAL A 12 5.51 3.94 -12.76
C VAL A 12 6.26 3.63 -11.47
N LYS A 13 6.66 4.67 -10.74
CA LYS A 13 7.21 4.51 -9.39
C LYS A 13 6.07 4.15 -8.45
N PHE A 14 6.23 3.08 -7.68
CA PHE A 14 5.27 2.71 -6.65
C PHE A 14 5.32 3.74 -5.51
N SER A 15 4.41 4.70 -5.52
CA SER A 15 4.27 5.70 -4.49
C SER A 15 2.83 6.22 -4.40
N PRO A 16 2.42 6.73 -3.22
CA PRO A 16 1.09 7.32 -3.03
C PRO A 16 0.82 8.47 -4.01
N GLU A 17 1.86 9.28 -4.31
CA GLU A 17 1.81 10.38 -5.28
C GLU A 17 1.40 9.95 -6.69
N ASN A 18 1.63 8.68 -7.06
CA ASN A 18 1.24 8.12 -8.36
C ASN A 18 -0.10 7.36 -8.29
N GLY A 19 -0.84 7.48 -7.19
CA GLY A 19 -2.10 6.78 -6.96
C GLY A 19 -1.91 5.27 -6.70
N ILE A 20 -0.74 4.88 -6.18
CA ILE A 20 -0.44 3.48 -5.85
C ILE A 20 -0.17 3.37 -4.36
N TRP A 21 -1.04 2.64 -3.68
CA TRP A 21 -0.93 2.33 -2.26
C TRP A 21 -0.89 0.82 -2.07
N GLY A 22 -0.12 0.36 -1.07
CA GLY A 22 -0.14 -1.03 -0.65
C GLY A 22 1.21 -1.58 -0.23
N VAL A 23 1.35 -2.90 -0.36
CA VAL A 23 2.54 -3.66 0.04
C VAL A 23 3.13 -4.33 -1.17
N LEU A 24 4.44 -4.17 -1.37
CA LEU A 24 5.22 -4.86 -2.39
C LEU A 24 5.92 -6.07 -1.76
N CYS A 25 5.89 -7.22 -2.44
CA CYS A 25 6.76 -8.35 -2.13
C CYS A 25 7.79 -8.48 -3.25
N TRP A 26 9.07 -8.34 -2.91
CA TRP A 26 10.18 -8.47 -3.86
C TRP A 26 11.35 -9.18 -3.20
N ALA A 27 11.89 -10.21 -3.86
CA ALA A 27 13.02 -11.02 -3.35
C ALA A 27 12.82 -11.59 -1.93
N GLY A 28 11.57 -11.83 -1.50
CA GLY A 28 11.25 -12.34 -0.17
C GLY A 28 11.07 -11.26 0.91
N GLU A 29 11.29 -10.00 0.57
CA GLU A 29 11.04 -8.86 1.45
C GLU A 29 9.68 -8.25 1.18
N PHE A 30 8.97 -7.91 2.25
CA PHE A 30 7.70 -7.18 2.19
C PHE A 30 7.94 -5.73 2.57
N VAL A 31 7.47 -4.80 1.75
CA VAL A 31 7.69 -3.36 1.93
C VAL A 31 6.36 -2.63 1.78
N ALA A 32 5.99 -1.81 2.76
CA ALA A 32 4.89 -0.87 2.63
C ALA A 32 5.31 0.29 1.71
N LEU A 33 4.47 0.58 0.71
CA LEU A 33 4.69 1.64 -0.28
C LEU A 33 4.38 3.04 0.27
N LYS A 34 4.83 3.34 1.50
CA LYS A 34 4.88 4.69 2.05
C LYS A 34 6.02 5.50 1.41
N SER A 35 6.04 6.81 1.67
CA SER A 35 7.20 7.66 1.36
C SER A 35 7.84 8.07 2.70
N PRO A 36 8.97 7.45 3.11
CA PRO A 36 9.76 6.45 2.39
C PRO A 36 9.19 5.01 2.47
N PRO A 37 9.54 4.12 1.53
CA PRO A 37 9.16 2.72 1.59
C PRO A 37 9.70 2.07 2.87
N THR A 38 8.85 1.33 3.59
CA THR A 38 9.18 0.81 4.93
C THR A 38 9.11 -0.71 4.94
N PRO A 39 10.20 -1.44 5.28
CA PRO A 39 10.17 -2.89 5.43
C PRO A 39 9.17 -3.35 6.48
N LEU A 40 8.49 -4.47 6.24
CA LEU A 40 7.53 -5.07 7.17
C LEU A 40 8.16 -6.23 7.92
N SER A 41 8.25 -6.07 9.24
CA SER A 41 8.66 -7.13 10.16
C SER A 41 7.89 -7.01 11.47
N PRO A 42 7.21 -8.08 11.94
CA PRO A 42 7.04 -9.35 11.26
C PRO A 42 6.15 -9.24 10.01
N VAL A 43 6.31 -10.15 9.05
CA VAL A 43 5.47 -10.19 7.84
C VAL A 43 4.04 -10.60 8.22
N PRO A 44 3.01 -9.79 7.89
CA PRO A 44 1.62 -10.12 8.18
C PRO A 44 1.16 -11.34 7.36
N ARG A 45 0.42 -12.26 7.98
CA ARG A 45 -0.23 -13.37 7.25
C ARG A 45 -1.53 -12.93 6.58
N ARG A 46 -2.17 -11.91 7.16
CA ARG A 46 -3.44 -11.34 6.70
C ARG A 46 -3.38 -9.81 6.83
N ILE A 47 -3.93 -9.12 5.84
CA ILE A 47 -3.99 -7.66 5.81
C ILE A 47 -5.44 -7.24 5.63
N TRP A 48 -5.92 -6.34 6.48
CA TRP A 48 -7.16 -5.61 6.24
C TRP A 48 -6.87 -4.36 5.44
N VAL A 49 -7.71 -4.09 4.44
CA VAL A 49 -7.66 -2.88 3.63
C VAL A 49 -8.95 -2.13 3.85
N CYS A 50 -8.84 -0.93 4.41
CA CYS A 50 -9.96 -0.03 4.65
C CYS A 50 -9.88 1.14 3.68
N LEU A 51 -11.00 1.46 3.04
CA LEU A 51 -11.14 2.62 2.16
C LEU A 51 -12.14 3.58 2.78
N ASP A 52 -11.67 4.76 3.16
CA ASP A 52 -12.51 5.90 3.52
C ASP A 52 -12.56 6.84 2.32
N TYR A 53 -13.61 6.67 1.51
CA TYR A 53 -13.78 7.45 0.29
C TYR A 53 -13.99 8.94 0.56
N PRO A 54 -14.86 9.38 1.50
CA PRO A 54 -14.99 10.79 1.86
C PRO A 54 -13.71 11.44 2.35
N GLN A 55 -12.87 10.72 3.09
CA GLN A 55 -11.59 11.24 3.61
C GLN A 55 -10.41 11.03 2.65
N GLU A 56 -10.65 10.43 1.48
CA GLU A 56 -9.62 10.07 0.49
C GLU A 56 -8.46 9.25 1.09
N LEU A 57 -8.78 8.41 2.08
CA LEU A 57 -7.80 7.64 2.83
C LEU A 57 -7.91 6.15 2.52
N VAL A 58 -6.75 5.51 2.39
CA VAL A 58 -6.64 4.06 2.41
C VAL A 58 -5.73 3.65 3.55
N THR A 59 -6.17 2.67 4.33
CA THR A 59 -5.41 2.14 5.47
C THR A 59 -5.18 0.66 5.29
N PHE A 60 -3.94 0.21 5.48
CA PHE A 60 -3.57 -1.21 5.50
C PHE A 60 -3.24 -1.58 6.94
N ILE A 61 -3.78 -2.68 7.44
CA ILE A 61 -3.64 -3.09 8.84
C ILE A 61 -3.24 -4.56 8.88
N ASN A 62 -2.25 -4.90 9.70
CA ASN A 62 -1.96 -6.30 10.02
C ASN A 62 -3.16 -6.87 10.78
N ALA A 63 -3.89 -7.81 10.18
CA ALA A 63 -5.13 -8.33 10.75
C ALA A 63 -4.90 -9.20 11.99
N ASP A 64 -3.68 -9.69 12.21
CA ASP A 64 -3.33 -10.51 13.37
C ASP A 64 -2.94 -9.66 14.58
N SER A 65 -2.26 -8.52 14.36
CA SER A 65 -1.78 -7.64 15.44
C SER A 65 -2.54 -6.32 15.60
N GLY A 66 -3.36 -5.93 14.62
CA GLY A 66 -4.03 -4.63 14.57
C GLY A 66 -3.09 -3.45 14.26
N VAL A 67 -1.80 -3.71 14.00
CA VAL A 67 -0.82 -2.65 13.71
C VAL A 67 -1.03 -2.10 12.30
N GLU A 68 -1.07 -0.77 12.20
CA GLU A 68 -1.13 -0.07 10.91
C GLU A 68 0.15 -0.30 10.10
N ILE A 69 -0.04 -0.67 8.84
CA ILE A 69 1.00 -0.93 7.83
C ILE A 69 1.13 0.27 6.89
N PHE A 70 0.01 0.69 6.30
CA PHE A 70 -0.09 1.80 5.35
C PHE A 70 -1.09 2.82 5.86
#